data_AF-A0A7Y5PYH1-F1
#
_entry.id   AF-A0A7Y5PYH1-F1
#
_cell.length_a   1.000
_cell.length_b   1.000
_cell.length_c   1.000
_cell.angle_alpha   90.00
_cell.angle_beta   90.00
_cell.angle_gamma   90.00
#
_symmetry.space_group_name_H-M   'P 1'
#
loop_
_entity.id
_entity.type
_entity.pdbx_description
1 polymer ?
#
loop_
_entity_poly.entity_id
_entity_poly.type
_entity_poly.pdbx_seq_one_letter_code
_entity_poly.pdbx_strand_id
1 'polypeptide(L)'
;MPTPLRRLAGLLVALLPATAFAQSLHIDIGGYLPAPLPSFGAVNGLSGIWNDVDMDSANQVLVDLAGQPTAARVSWPAQGHFDDGWMETGRQVGRLLDDYQLVVGGVGAFSSWNITGLEDGVYRVTFYSKPTDEMQLEGITRFVVQDGERGSIECDSRAFQAFAGFRAGINFAQDYVTVSGGLLQWRVEVAEGPAAHFCGLQLEKLVPGDAHTYCQPKTNSLGCTPTLSWSGTPSLTSAGLLLRADNLRSSQPGMLVWSRWQNGMPHLSLTGLVCIARPFRRTPMSSSGGSASGLDCTGSHDFLFDASFFLAAGLSPGDSVCCQFWTQDGPGTDGRTAGFTFVIAP
;
A
#
# COMPACT_ATOMS: atom_id res chain seq x y z
N MET A 1 -11.09 -57.81 49.18
CA MET A 1 -10.52 -56.50 49.56
C MET A 1 -10.52 -55.62 48.32
N PRO A 2 -11.33 -54.55 48.25
CA PRO A 2 -11.43 -53.72 47.05
C PRO A 2 -10.31 -52.69 46.99
N THR A 3 -9.68 -52.59 45.83
CA THR A 3 -8.58 -51.68 45.48
C THR A 3 -9.10 -50.24 45.34
N PRO A 4 -8.44 -49.21 45.91
CA PRO A 4 -8.91 -47.84 45.78
C PRO A 4 -8.61 -47.30 44.37
N LEU A 5 -9.68 -46.89 43.67
CA LEU A 5 -9.59 -46.13 42.42
C LEU A 5 -8.95 -44.76 42.69
N ARG A 6 -7.70 -44.55 42.24
CA ARG A 6 -7.09 -43.23 42.16
C ARG A 6 -7.72 -42.45 41.02
N ARG A 7 -8.57 -41.48 41.33
CA ARG A 7 -9.06 -40.48 40.37
C ARG A 7 -7.91 -39.51 40.05
N LEU A 8 -7.35 -39.63 38.85
CA LEU A 8 -6.50 -38.59 38.25
C LEU A 8 -7.40 -37.39 37.90
N ALA A 9 -7.33 -36.33 38.70
CA ALA A 9 -7.91 -35.04 38.33
C ALA A 9 -7.04 -34.45 37.20
N GLY A 10 -7.49 -34.60 35.95
CA GLY A 10 -6.90 -33.91 34.81
C GLY A 10 -7.12 -32.41 34.97
N LEU A 11 -6.05 -31.66 35.16
CA LEU A 11 -6.06 -30.20 35.11
C LEU A 11 -6.37 -29.80 33.67
N LEU A 12 -7.62 -29.43 33.40
CA LEU A 12 -8.04 -28.86 32.13
C LEU A 12 -7.49 -27.42 32.09
N VAL A 13 -6.29 -27.25 31.55
CA VAL A 13 -5.78 -25.91 31.22
C VAL A 13 -6.63 -25.42 30.05
N ALA A 14 -7.61 -24.56 30.35
CA ALA A 14 -8.30 -23.80 29.33
C ALA A 14 -7.25 -22.91 28.66
N LEU A 15 -6.82 -23.31 27.46
CA LEU A 15 -6.09 -22.42 26.56
C LEU A 15 -7.06 -21.28 26.24
N LEU A 16 -6.94 -20.17 26.97
CA LEU A 16 -7.56 -18.92 26.56
C LEU A 16 -7.00 -18.65 25.16
N PRO A 17 -7.87 -18.45 24.14
CA PRO A 17 -7.38 -18.10 22.82
C PRO A 17 -6.50 -16.88 23.00
N ALA A 18 -5.22 -16.99 22.64
CA ALA A 18 -4.36 -15.83 22.54
C ALA A 18 -5.09 -14.88 21.60
N THR A 19 -5.46 -13.70 22.09
CA THR A 19 -6.04 -12.66 21.25
C THR A 19 -5.01 -12.36 20.18
N ALA A 20 -5.27 -12.84 18.96
CA ALA A 20 -4.44 -12.49 17.82
C ALA A 20 -4.49 -10.96 17.69
N PHE A 21 -3.32 -10.32 17.72
CA PHE A 21 -3.25 -8.90 17.41
C PHE A 21 -3.66 -8.73 15.94
N ALA A 22 -4.56 -7.78 15.66
CA ALA A 22 -4.87 -7.42 14.27
C ALA A 22 -3.60 -6.83 13.65
N GLN A 23 -3.03 -7.53 12.69
CA GLN A 23 -1.87 -7.04 11.95
C GLN A 23 -2.34 -6.28 10.71
N SER A 24 -3.41 -6.74 10.07
CA SER A 24 -3.94 -6.10 8.88
C SER A 24 -5.46 -6.16 8.91
N LEU A 25 -6.11 -5.13 8.37
CA LEU A 25 -7.57 -5.01 8.33
C LEU A 25 -8.00 -4.12 7.16
N HIS A 26 -9.25 -4.24 6.76
CA HIS A 26 -9.88 -3.31 5.83
C HIS A 26 -11.09 -2.65 6.48
N ILE A 27 -11.34 -1.39 6.13
CA ILE A 27 -12.49 -0.60 6.53
C ILE A 27 -13.20 -0.16 5.26
N ASP A 28 -14.50 -0.36 5.26
CA ASP A 28 -15.48 0.15 4.30
C ASP A 28 -16.42 1.09 5.05
N ILE A 29 -16.74 2.26 4.48
CA ILE A 29 -17.40 3.33 5.22
C ILE A 29 -18.82 3.52 4.74
N GLY A 30 -19.80 3.35 5.63
CA GLY A 30 -21.22 3.42 5.30
C GLY A 30 -21.81 2.02 5.15
N GLY A 31 -23.13 1.92 5.25
CA GLY A 31 -23.85 0.64 5.31
C GLY A 31 -24.98 0.51 4.30
N TYR A 32 -24.98 1.31 3.22
CA TYR A 32 -26.03 1.24 2.23
C TYR A 32 -25.81 0.07 1.27
N LEU A 33 -24.61 -0.03 0.69
CA LEU A 33 -24.20 -1.26 0.01
C LEU A 33 -23.55 -2.22 1.00
N PRO A 34 -23.62 -3.54 0.75
CA PRO A 34 -22.84 -4.48 1.52
C PRO A 34 -21.36 -4.29 1.21
N ALA A 35 -20.53 -4.39 2.24
CA ALA A 35 -19.09 -4.31 2.08
C ALA A 35 -18.51 -5.21 0.96
N PRO A 36 -17.33 -4.86 0.42
CA PRO A 36 -16.67 -5.66 -0.59
C PRO A 36 -16.44 -7.10 -0.12
N LEU A 37 -16.50 -8.04 -1.07
CA LEU A 37 -16.26 -9.46 -0.83
C LEU A 37 -14.83 -9.67 -0.33
N PRO A 38 -14.58 -10.71 0.49
CA PRO A 38 -13.24 -10.95 1.04
C PRO A 38 -12.15 -11.21 -0.01
N SER A 39 -12.53 -11.65 -1.21
CA SER A 39 -11.60 -11.84 -2.34
C SER A 39 -11.19 -10.52 -3.02
N PHE A 40 -11.82 -9.40 -2.67
CA PHE A 40 -11.52 -8.10 -3.25
C PHE A 40 -10.34 -7.47 -2.51
N GLY A 41 -9.19 -7.44 -3.16
CA GLY A 41 -7.97 -6.86 -2.58
C GLY A 41 -7.71 -5.39 -2.89
N ALA A 42 -8.66 -4.72 -3.57
CA ALA A 42 -8.53 -3.35 -4.05
C ALA A 42 -7.17 -3.07 -4.72
N VAL A 43 -6.49 -1.98 -4.35
CA VAL A 43 -5.22 -1.59 -4.99
C VAL A 43 -4.00 -2.37 -4.50
N ASN A 44 -4.01 -2.82 -3.23
CA ASN A 44 -2.87 -3.55 -2.66
C ASN A 44 -2.89 -5.04 -3.01
N GLY A 45 -4.00 -5.54 -3.58
CA GLY A 45 -4.22 -6.98 -3.78
C GLY A 45 -4.41 -7.75 -2.47
N LEU A 46 -4.43 -7.06 -1.32
CA LEU A 46 -4.57 -7.65 0.00
C LEU A 46 -6.01 -8.13 0.18
N SER A 47 -6.24 -9.43 0.10
CA SER A 47 -7.58 -10.01 0.29
C SER A 47 -7.89 -10.21 1.77
N GLY A 48 -9.15 -10.06 2.15
CA GLY A 48 -9.61 -10.19 3.53
C GLY A 48 -10.97 -9.56 3.77
N ILE A 49 -11.53 -9.82 4.95
CA ILE A 49 -12.80 -9.22 5.39
C ILE A 49 -12.70 -7.69 5.39
N TRP A 50 -13.73 -7.04 4.82
CA TRP A 50 -13.97 -5.60 4.93
C TRP A 50 -14.88 -5.34 6.12
N ASN A 51 -14.39 -4.55 7.08
CA ASN A 51 -15.18 -4.08 8.21
C ASN A 51 -16.12 -2.98 7.71
N ASP A 52 -17.40 -3.30 7.63
CA ASP A 52 -18.49 -2.36 7.35
C ASP A 52 -18.65 -1.42 8.54
N VAL A 53 -18.19 -0.18 8.41
CA VAL A 53 -18.20 0.82 9.48
C VAL A 53 -19.45 1.69 9.35
N ASP A 54 -20.39 1.45 10.28
CA ASP A 54 -21.62 2.22 10.39
C ASP A 54 -21.33 3.59 10.99
N MET A 55 -21.41 4.62 10.13
CA MET A 55 -21.15 6.03 10.43
C MET A 55 -22.03 6.64 11.53
N ASP A 56 -23.14 5.99 11.90
CA ASP A 56 -24.02 6.42 12.99
C ASP A 56 -23.51 5.95 14.37
N SER A 57 -22.49 5.09 14.42
CA SER A 57 -21.94 4.53 15.65
C SER A 57 -20.50 5.00 15.91
N ALA A 58 -20.25 5.94 16.83
CA ALA A 58 -18.92 6.55 16.98
C ALA A 58 -17.73 5.62 17.35
N ASN A 59 -17.95 4.31 17.53
CA ASN A 59 -16.91 3.35 17.94
C ASN A 59 -17.28 1.91 17.56
N GLN A 60 -16.46 1.27 16.73
CA GLN A 60 -16.69 -0.10 16.27
C GLN A 60 -15.48 -1.00 16.51
N VAL A 61 -15.73 -2.25 16.93
CA VAL A 61 -14.70 -3.29 17.03
C VAL A 61 -14.41 -3.85 15.65
N LEU A 62 -13.13 -3.99 15.32
CA LEU A 62 -12.68 -4.48 14.03
C LEU A 62 -12.29 -5.97 14.10
N VAL A 63 -12.49 -6.66 12.99
CA VAL A 63 -11.95 -7.99 12.72
C VAL A 63 -10.73 -7.89 11.80
N ASP A 64 -9.85 -8.89 11.86
CA ASP A 64 -8.71 -9.02 10.95
C ASP A 64 -9.13 -9.48 9.55
N LEU A 65 -8.16 -9.67 8.65
CA LEU A 65 -8.41 -10.15 7.28
C LEU A 65 -9.11 -11.52 7.22
N ALA A 66 -8.99 -12.36 8.26
CA ALA A 66 -9.63 -13.67 8.36
C ALA A 66 -10.99 -13.61 9.07
N GLY A 67 -11.45 -12.43 9.48
CA GLY A 67 -12.69 -12.23 10.21
C GLY A 67 -12.61 -12.60 11.69
N GLN A 68 -11.40 -12.76 12.25
CA GLN A 68 -11.24 -13.03 13.67
C GLN A 68 -11.38 -11.74 14.47
N PRO A 69 -12.07 -11.77 15.64
CA PRO A 69 -12.16 -10.62 16.53
C PRO A 69 -10.78 -10.13 16.97
N THR A 70 -10.63 -8.81 17.06
CA THR A 70 -9.37 -8.19 17.48
C THR A 70 -9.58 -7.20 18.62
N ALA A 71 -8.49 -6.70 19.19
CA ALA A 71 -8.54 -5.58 20.13
C ALA A 71 -8.74 -4.22 19.42
N ALA A 72 -8.64 -4.19 18.08
CA ALA A 72 -8.65 -2.96 17.33
C ALA A 72 -10.05 -2.32 17.30
N ARG A 73 -10.09 -1.00 17.47
CA ARG A 73 -11.33 -0.21 17.44
C ARG A 73 -11.14 1.05 16.63
N VAL A 74 -12.04 1.31 15.70
CA VAL A 74 -12.10 2.56 14.94
C VAL A 74 -13.07 3.53 15.62
N SER A 75 -12.70 4.81 15.71
CA SER A 75 -13.59 5.87 16.16
C SER A 75 -13.44 7.16 15.35
N TRP A 76 -14.53 7.91 15.24
CA TRP A 76 -14.65 9.16 14.48
C TRP A 76 -15.73 10.06 15.11
N PRO A 77 -15.76 11.37 14.81
CA PRO A 77 -16.90 12.19 15.16
C PRO A 77 -18.07 11.72 14.31
N ALA A 78 -19.08 11.08 14.92
CA ALA A 78 -20.30 10.71 14.23
C ALA A 78 -20.83 11.93 13.46
N GLN A 79 -20.76 11.85 12.15
CA GLN A 79 -21.18 12.86 11.18
C GLN A 79 -21.85 12.08 10.06
N GLY A 80 -23.00 12.55 9.60
CA GLY A 80 -23.84 11.83 8.64
C GLY A 80 -23.04 11.30 7.43
N HIS A 81 -23.45 10.14 6.95
CA HIS A 81 -22.91 9.54 5.74
C HIS A 81 -23.69 10.01 4.52
N PHE A 82 -23.04 9.99 3.37
CA PHE A 82 -23.70 10.14 2.09
C PHE A 82 -23.47 8.87 1.29
N ASP A 83 -24.55 8.46 0.64
CA ASP A 83 -24.55 7.43 -0.37
C ASP A 83 -25.20 8.06 -1.60
N ASP A 84 -24.58 7.86 -2.75
CA ASP A 84 -25.18 8.27 -4.01
C ASP A 84 -25.67 7.06 -4.82
N GLY A 85 -25.27 5.83 -4.52
CA GLY A 85 -25.68 4.64 -5.27
C GLY A 85 -25.41 4.72 -6.78
N TRP A 86 -24.60 5.68 -7.25
CA TRP A 86 -24.52 6.06 -8.66
C TRP A 86 -23.35 5.39 -9.40
N MET A 87 -22.32 4.84 -8.75
CA MET A 87 -21.27 4.13 -9.48
C MET A 87 -21.59 2.64 -9.67
N GLU A 88 -22.24 2.32 -10.79
CA GLU A 88 -22.27 0.94 -11.34
C GLU A 88 -20.90 0.48 -11.89
N THR A 89 -19.80 0.84 -11.24
CA THR A 89 -18.46 0.33 -11.54
C THR A 89 -18.35 -1.08 -10.94
N GLY A 90 -18.46 -2.09 -11.81
CA GLY A 90 -18.28 -3.52 -11.51
C GLY A 90 -18.32 -3.94 -10.04
N ARG A 91 -19.50 -4.38 -9.55
CA ARG A 91 -19.89 -4.94 -8.23
C ARG A 91 -19.01 -4.70 -6.98
N GLN A 92 -17.70 -4.91 -6.99
CA GLN A 92 -16.84 -4.75 -5.81
C GLN A 92 -16.21 -3.37 -5.68
N VAL A 93 -15.96 -2.68 -6.80
CA VAL A 93 -15.41 -1.31 -6.76
C VAL A 93 -16.49 -0.34 -6.29
N GLY A 94 -17.70 -0.43 -6.85
CA GLY A 94 -18.85 0.35 -6.38
C GLY A 94 -19.09 0.17 -4.88
N ARG A 95 -19.09 -1.08 -4.39
CA ARG A 95 -19.17 -1.37 -2.95
C ARG A 95 -18.13 -0.68 -2.07
N LEU A 96 -16.94 -0.38 -2.58
CA LEU A 96 -15.90 0.33 -1.81
C LEU A 96 -15.98 1.85 -1.99
N LEU A 97 -16.43 2.34 -3.15
CA LEU A 97 -16.31 3.75 -3.51
C LEU A 97 -17.65 4.50 -3.50
N ASP A 98 -18.78 3.81 -3.33
CA ASP A 98 -20.12 4.41 -3.29
C ASP A 98 -20.55 4.81 -1.89
N ASP A 99 -20.16 4.04 -0.87
CA ASP A 99 -20.36 4.44 0.51
C ASP A 99 -19.18 5.33 0.96
N TYR A 100 -19.48 6.50 1.52
CA TYR A 100 -18.44 7.41 2.02
C TYR A 100 -18.90 8.34 3.15
N GLN A 101 -17.93 8.76 3.95
CA GLN A 101 -18.06 9.97 4.75
C GLN A 101 -17.85 11.19 3.86
N LEU A 102 -18.83 12.11 3.85
CA LEU A 102 -18.71 13.42 3.24
C LEU A 102 -18.29 14.45 4.30
N VAL A 103 -17.13 15.06 4.12
CA VAL A 103 -16.69 16.20 4.93
C VAL A 103 -17.05 17.48 4.19
N VAL A 104 -17.99 18.25 4.74
CA VAL A 104 -18.45 19.53 4.16
C VAL A 104 -18.04 20.72 5.01
N GLY A 105 -17.99 21.90 4.39
CA GLY A 105 -17.63 23.15 5.05
C GLY A 105 -16.61 23.99 4.28
N GLY A 106 -16.22 23.55 3.08
CA GLY A 106 -15.20 24.19 2.26
C GLY A 106 -13.79 23.93 2.76
N VAL A 107 -12.82 24.60 2.13
CA VAL A 107 -11.38 24.37 2.36
C VAL A 107 -11.02 24.49 3.85
N GLY A 108 -10.36 23.45 4.36
CA GLY A 108 -9.93 23.34 5.75
C GLY A 108 -10.94 22.68 6.69
N ALA A 109 -12.17 22.40 6.25
CA ALA A 109 -13.07 21.51 6.99
C ALA A 109 -12.46 20.11 7.06
N PHE A 110 -12.59 19.43 8.21
CA PHE A 110 -12.01 18.11 8.41
C PHE A 110 -12.81 17.20 9.35
N SER A 111 -12.60 15.90 9.19
CA SER A 111 -13.04 14.84 10.11
C SER A 111 -11.80 14.11 10.65
N SER A 112 -11.79 13.82 11.96
CA SER A 112 -10.66 13.15 12.62
C SER A 112 -11.00 11.71 12.95
N TRP A 113 -10.11 10.81 12.61
CA TRP A 113 -10.29 9.38 12.79
C TRP A 113 -9.14 8.81 13.60
N ASN A 114 -9.43 7.73 14.31
CA ASN A 114 -8.39 6.92 14.93
C ASN A 114 -8.73 5.43 14.90
N ILE A 115 -7.69 4.62 14.93
CA ILE A 115 -7.76 3.21 15.28
C ILE A 115 -6.90 3.00 16.51
N THR A 116 -7.48 2.42 17.56
CA THR A 116 -6.78 2.01 18.78
C THR A 116 -6.65 0.48 18.82
N GLY A 117 -5.79 -0.06 19.67
CA GLY A 117 -5.65 -1.51 19.87
C GLY A 117 -4.91 -2.25 18.76
N LEU A 118 -4.16 -1.51 17.93
CA LEU A 118 -3.24 -2.10 16.94
C LEU A 118 -2.00 -2.67 17.62
N GLU A 119 -1.31 -3.60 16.95
CA GLU A 119 0.03 -4.00 17.36
C GLU A 119 1.02 -2.87 17.02
N ASP A 120 2.08 -2.72 17.81
CA ASP A 120 3.17 -1.82 17.42
C ASP A 120 3.86 -2.35 16.16
N GLY A 121 4.30 -1.44 15.30
CA GLY A 121 4.98 -1.78 14.06
C GLY A 121 4.79 -0.76 12.96
N VAL A 122 5.32 -1.07 11.78
CA VAL A 122 5.18 -0.25 10.58
C VAL A 122 3.99 -0.73 9.78
N TYR A 123 3.15 0.20 9.35
CA TYR A 123 1.95 -0.06 8.59
C TYR A 123 1.98 0.70 7.26
N ARG A 124 1.55 0.02 6.20
CA ARG A 124 1.08 0.67 4.97
C ARG A 124 -0.39 1.00 5.15
N VAL A 125 -0.75 2.27 4.95
CA VAL A 125 -2.13 2.75 5.03
C VAL A 125 -2.54 3.23 3.66
N THR A 126 -3.61 2.65 3.11
CA THR A 126 -4.17 3.04 1.82
C THR A 126 -5.59 3.56 2.02
N PHE A 127 -5.81 4.84 1.76
CA PHE A 127 -7.11 5.50 1.81
C PHE A 127 -7.78 5.48 0.44
N TYR A 128 -9.10 5.38 0.41
CA TYR A 128 -9.92 5.51 -0.80
C TYR A 128 -10.79 6.75 -0.75
N SER A 129 -10.87 7.42 -1.90
CA SER A 129 -11.71 8.59 -2.13
C SER A 129 -12.52 8.37 -3.39
N LYS A 130 -13.77 8.81 -3.36
CA LYS A 130 -14.66 8.76 -4.51
C LYS A 130 -14.19 9.76 -5.57
N PRO A 131 -14.11 9.37 -6.86
CA PRO A 131 -14.12 10.32 -7.96
C PRO A 131 -15.57 10.79 -8.15
N THR A 132 -15.85 12.09 -8.04
CA THR A 132 -17.23 12.59 -8.14
C THR A 132 -17.60 12.84 -9.59
N ASP A 133 -18.76 12.36 -10.02
CA ASP A 133 -19.42 12.75 -11.28
C ASP A 133 -20.46 13.88 -11.06
N GLU A 134 -20.83 14.14 -9.82
CA GLU A 134 -21.66 15.27 -9.43
C GLU A 134 -20.83 16.55 -9.30
N MET A 135 -20.96 17.44 -10.29
CA MET A 135 -20.27 18.75 -10.37
C MET A 135 -20.39 19.62 -9.09
N GLN A 136 -21.33 19.32 -8.19
CA GLN A 136 -21.57 20.12 -6.98
C GLN A 136 -20.73 19.68 -5.78
N LEU A 137 -20.12 18.49 -5.80
CA LEU A 137 -19.28 17.98 -4.70
C LEU A 137 -17.81 17.79 -5.10
N GLU A 138 -17.44 18.17 -6.33
CA GLU A 138 -16.08 18.09 -6.85
C GLU A 138 -15.03 18.83 -6.02
N GLY A 139 -13.99 18.12 -5.56
CA GLY A 139 -12.94 18.69 -4.72
C GLY A 139 -11.65 17.86 -4.68
N ILE A 140 -10.69 18.33 -3.87
CA ILE A 140 -9.52 17.54 -3.49
C ILE A 140 -9.72 17.08 -2.04
N THR A 141 -9.75 15.76 -1.85
CA THR A 141 -9.67 15.14 -0.53
C THR A 141 -8.21 15.07 -0.12
N ARG A 142 -7.86 15.61 1.04
CA ARG A 142 -6.53 15.43 1.66
C ARG A 142 -6.63 14.51 2.87
N PHE A 143 -5.81 13.48 2.89
CA PHE A 143 -5.56 12.66 4.06
C PHE A 143 -4.29 13.14 4.75
N VAL A 144 -4.37 13.34 6.07
CA VAL A 144 -3.22 13.71 6.90
C VAL A 144 -3.03 12.63 7.95
N VAL A 145 -1.99 11.80 7.81
CA VAL A 145 -1.70 10.73 8.76
C VAL A 145 -0.75 11.26 9.83
N GLN A 146 -1.14 11.14 11.11
CA GLN A 146 -0.27 11.55 12.20
C GLN A 146 0.94 10.62 12.27
N ASP A 147 2.13 11.20 12.35
CA ASP A 147 3.42 10.48 12.26
C ASP A 147 3.57 9.68 10.95
N GLY A 148 2.72 10.01 9.96
CA GLY A 148 2.80 9.52 8.61
C GLY A 148 4.04 10.04 7.92
N GLU A 149 4.68 9.16 7.18
CA GLU A 149 5.98 9.36 6.59
C GLU A 149 5.91 10.38 5.42
N ARG A 150 4.73 10.55 4.79
CA ARG A 150 4.43 11.57 3.77
C ARG A 150 3.70 12.80 4.31
N GLY A 151 3.17 12.74 5.53
CA GLY A 151 2.39 13.81 6.15
C GLY A 151 1.01 13.97 5.52
N SER A 152 0.92 14.75 4.44
CA SER A 152 -0.34 14.99 3.71
C SER A 152 -0.32 14.39 2.31
N ILE A 153 -1.37 13.65 1.97
CA ILE A 153 -1.56 13.02 0.65
C ILE A 153 -2.95 13.37 0.12
N GLU A 154 -3.07 13.58 -1.18
CA GLU A 154 -4.28 14.13 -1.80
C GLU A 154 -4.84 13.20 -2.86
N CYS A 155 -6.17 13.19 -2.98
CA CYS A 155 -6.95 12.58 -4.05
C CYS A 155 -7.78 13.67 -4.74
N ASP A 156 -7.56 13.88 -6.04
CA ASP A 156 -8.31 14.84 -6.84
C ASP A 156 -9.55 14.16 -7.45
N SER A 157 -10.72 14.41 -6.85
CA SER A 157 -11.98 13.82 -7.32
C SER A 157 -12.47 14.45 -8.62
N ARG A 158 -11.93 15.62 -9.02
CA ARG A 158 -12.28 16.34 -10.26
C ARG A 158 -11.75 15.66 -11.50
N ALA A 159 -10.75 14.79 -11.36
CA ALA A 159 -10.18 14.01 -12.46
C ALA A 159 -11.12 12.86 -12.89
N PHE A 160 -12.44 13.11 -12.90
CA PHE A 160 -13.44 12.12 -13.27
C PHE A 160 -13.22 11.68 -14.72
N GLN A 161 -12.90 10.41 -14.84
CA GLN A 161 -12.92 9.65 -16.08
C GLN A 161 -13.62 8.35 -15.71
N ALA A 162 -14.35 7.74 -16.65
CA ALA A 162 -14.95 6.42 -16.45
C ALA A 162 -13.94 5.49 -15.74
N PHE A 163 -14.36 4.86 -14.65
CA PHE A 163 -13.44 4.11 -13.79
C PHE A 163 -12.74 3.02 -14.60
N ALA A 164 -11.45 3.22 -14.84
CA ALA A 164 -10.59 2.29 -15.59
C ALA A 164 -9.61 1.55 -14.66
N GLY A 165 -9.87 1.59 -13.35
CA GLY A 165 -8.99 1.06 -12.30
C GLY A 165 -8.59 2.14 -11.29
N PHE A 166 -8.07 1.69 -10.15
CA PHE A 166 -7.53 2.55 -9.11
C PHE A 166 -6.33 3.34 -9.63
N ARG A 167 -6.35 4.65 -9.41
CA ARG A 167 -5.24 5.57 -9.75
C ARG A 167 -4.87 6.38 -8.52
N ALA A 168 -3.58 6.41 -8.14
CA ALA A 168 -3.22 7.18 -6.95
C ALA A 168 -3.45 8.66 -7.19
N GLY A 169 -3.73 9.37 -6.12
CA GLY A 169 -4.11 10.77 -6.16
C GLY A 169 -5.35 11.09 -6.97
N ILE A 170 -6.15 10.07 -7.33
CA ILE A 170 -7.50 10.24 -7.85
C ILE A 170 -8.44 9.42 -6.97
N ASN A 171 -8.25 8.10 -6.92
CA ASN A 171 -9.16 7.18 -6.21
C ASN A 171 -8.57 6.65 -4.91
N PHE A 172 -7.25 6.73 -4.75
CA PHE A 172 -6.59 6.30 -3.54
C PHE A 172 -5.35 7.12 -3.22
N ALA A 173 -4.99 7.17 -1.96
CA ALA A 173 -3.73 7.73 -1.48
C ALA A 173 -3.11 6.76 -0.47
N GLN A 174 -1.79 6.69 -0.43
CA GLN A 174 -1.06 5.76 0.44
C GLN A 174 -0.01 6.48 1.27
N ASP A 175 0.09 6.12 2.54
CA ASP A 175 1.16 6.51 3.45
C ASP A 175 1.78 5.28 4.15
N TYR A 176 2.90 5.51 4.82
CA TYR A 176 3.50 4.59 5.77
C TYR A 176 3.50 5.25 7.14
N VAL A 177 3.29 4.48 8.20
CA VAL A 177 3.21 5.01 9.56
C VAL A 177 3.76 3.99 10.54
N THR A 178 4.55 4.47 11.50
CA THR A 178 4.97 3.66 12.65
C THR A 178 3.93 3.80 13.75
N VAL A 179 3.18 2.74 14.00
CA VAL A 179 2.23 2.68 15.12
C VAL A 179 3.01 2.33 16.38
N SER A 180 2.84 3.18 17.41
CA SER A 180 3.38 2.96 18.75
C SER A 180 2.29 3.16 19.80
N GLY A 181 2.25 2.29 20.81
CA GLY A 181 1.14 2.26 21.77
C GLY A 181 -0.19 1.85 21.16
N GLY A 182 -0.18 1.17 20.00
CA GLY A 182 -1.37 0.68 19.32
C GLY A 182 -2.34 1.75 18.81
N LEU A 183 -1.89 2.99 18.56
CA LEU A 183 -2.70 4.11 18.08
C LEU A 183 -2.28 4.54 16.66
N LEU A 184 -3.24 4.59 15.75
CA LEU A 184 -3.15 5.25 14.44
C LEU A 184 -4.17 6.39 14.38
N GLN A 185 -3.75 7.58 13.95
CA GLN A 185 -4.63 8.75 13.79
C GLN A 185 -4.48 9.35 12.41
N TRP A 186 -5.59 9.81 11.83
CA TRP A 186 -5.57 10.57 10.59
C TRP A 186 -6.70 11.60 10.54
N ARG A 187 -6.58 12.55 9.62
CA ARG A 187 -7.63 13.50 9.28
C ARG A 187 -7.98 13.38 7.80
N VAL A 188 -9.26 13.53 7.50
CA VAL A 188 -9.78 13.72 6.14
C VAL A 188 -10.16 15.18 6.03
N GLU A 189 -9.52 15.93 5.13
CA GLU A 189 -9.68 17.37 4.97
C GLU A 189 -10.14 17.75 3.56
N VAL A 190 -10.94 18.80 3.47
CA VAL A 190 -11.22 19.49 2.21
C VAL A 190 -10.01 20.34 1.84
N ALA A 191 -9.20 19.90 0.88
CA ALA A 191 -8.06 20.68 0.41
C ALA A 191 -8.47 21.70 -0.66
N GLU A 192 -9.41 21.35 -1.52
CA GLU A 192 -9.99 22.21 -2.55
C GLU A 192 -11.45 21.81 -2.78
N GLY A 193 -12.29 22.74 -3.23
CA GLY A 193 -13.71 22.47 -3.50
C GLY A 193 -14.61 22.58 -2.26
N PRO A 194 -15.86 22.12 -2.36
CA PRO A 194 -16.85 22.25 -1.29
C PRO A 194 -16.79 21.10 -0.27
N ALA A 195 -16.22 19.95 -0.66
CA ALA A 195 -16.23 18.73 0.14
C ALA A 195 -15.03 17.80 -0.08
N ALA A 196 -14.89 16.83 0.82
CA ALA A 196 -13.93 15.73 0.74
C ALA A 196 -14.64 14.39 1.02
N HIS A 197 -14.14 13.33 0.41
CA HIS A 197 -14.76 12.00 0.39
C HIS A 197 -13.81 10.96 0.98
N PHE A 198 -14.30 10.19 1.95
CA PHE A 198 -13.56 9.06 2.50
C PHE A 198 -14.41 7.81 2.45
N CYS A 199 -14.05 6.87 1.57
CA CYS A 199 -14.85 5.68 1.29
C CYS A 199 -14.38 4.45 2.07
N GLY A 200 -13.08 4.39 2.40
CA GLY A 200 -12.54 3.24 3.09
C GLY A 200 -11.03 3.27 3.22
N LEU A 201 -10.49 2.25 3.85
CA LEU A 201 -9.07 2.14 4.16
C LEU A 201 -8.61 0.67 4.16
N GLN A 202 -7.45 0.39 3.54
CA GLN A 202 -6.69 -0.84 3.80
C GLN A 202 -5.52 -0.52 4.73
N LEU A 203 -5.40 -1.29 5.81
CA LEU A 203 -4.30 -1.24 6.75
C LEU A 203 -3.53 -2.54 6.68
N GLU A 204 -2.24 -2.45 6.38
CA GLU A 204 -1.37 -3.61 6.25
C GLU A 204 -0.14 -3.45 7.13
N LYS A 205 0.00 -4.30 8.14
CA LYS A 205 1.24 -4.35 8.90
C LYS A 205 2.32 -4.97 8.06
N LEU A 206 3.41 -4.22 7.92
CA LEU A 206 4.59 -4.68 7.23
C LEU A 206 5.47 -5.44 8.21
N VAL A 207 5.89 -6.62 7.78
CA VAL A 207 6.84 -7.44 8.55
C VAL A 207 8.25 -7.04 8.09
N PRO A 208 9.17 -6.72 9.01
CA PRO A 208 10.54 -6.44 8.62
C PRO A 208 11.15 -7.63 7.87
N GLY A 209 11.78 -7.37 6.73
CA GLY A 209 12.24 -8.40 5.81
C GLY A 209 11.23 -8.79 4.72
N ASP A 210 9.98 -8.32 4.79
CA ASP A 210 9.02 -8.50 3.70
C ASP A 210 9.52 -7.83 2.42
N ALA A 211 9.28 -8.50 1.30
CA ALA A 211 9.85 -8.21 0.00
C ALA A 211 8.95 -8.76 -1.10
N HIS A 212 8.47 -7.90 -1.99
CA HIS A 212 7.62 -8.31 -3.11
C HIS A 212 7.73 -7.37 -4.31
N THR A 213 7.34 -7.89 -5.49
CA THR A 213 7.22 -7.09 -6.72
C THR A 213 5.84 -6.44 -6.82
N TYR A 214 5.79 -5.30 -7.48
CA TYR A 214 4.57 -4.60 -7.84
C TYR A 214 4.72 -3.93 -9.21
N CYS A 215 3.62 -3.48 -9.82
CA CYS A 215 3.56 -3.09 -11.24
C CYS A 215 3.94 -4.20 -12.24
N GLN A 216 3.75 -3.90 -13.53
CA GLN A 216 4.23 -4.72 -14.63
C GLN A 216 5.56 -4.19 -15.19
N PRO A 217 6.48 -5.09 -15.60
CA PRO A 217 7.67 -4.69 -16.34
C PRO A 217 7.29 -4.10 -17.71
N LYS A 218 8.18 -3.28 -18.27
CA LYS A 218 7.99 -2.71 -19.60
C LYS A 218 8.84 -3.48 -20.61
N THR A 219 8.19 -4.09 -21.60
CA THR A 219 8.85 -4.69 -22.76
C THR A 219 9.57 -3.61 -23.57
N ASN A 220 10.83 -3.88 -23.91
CA ASN A 220 11.68 -2.96 -24.67
C ASN A 220 11.47 -3.11 -26.19
N SER A 221 12.14 -2.26 -26.98
CA SER A 221 12.04 -2.18 -28.44
C SER A 221 12.49 -3.46 -29.17
N LEU A 222 13.25 -4.33 -28.51
CA LEU A 222 13.69 -5.63 -29.03
C LEU A 222 12.74 -6.77 -28.63
N GLY A 223 11.67 -6.47 -27.88
CA GLY A 223 10.74 -7.45 -27.35
C GLY A 223 11.21 -8.12 -26.06
N CYS A 224 12.30 -7.66 -25.43
CA CYS A 224 12.72 -8.20 -24.14
C CYS A 224 11.83 -7.63 -23.04
N THR A 225 11.22 -8.50 -22.23
CA THR A 225 10.49 -8.13 -21.02
C THR A 225 11.37 -8.39 -19.81
N PRO A 226 11.93 -7.36 -19.16
CA PRO A 226 12.82 -7.55 -18.03
C PRO A 226 12.17 -8.35 -16.91
N THR A 227 12.91 -9.29 -16.34
CA THR A 227 12.51 -10.02 -15.13
C THR A 227 13.27 -9.47 -13.93
N LEU A 228 12.67 -9.56 -12.74
CA LEU A 228 13.30 -9.18 -11.49
C LEU A 228 13.25 -10.35 -10.52
N SER A 229 14.39 -10.64 -9.90
CA SER A 229 14.54 -11.64 -8.85
C SER A 229 15.36 -11.06 -7.69
N TRP A 230 15.27 -11.69 -6.53
CA TRP A 230 16.03 -11.29 -5.36
C TRP A 230 16.45 -12.47 -4.51
N SER A 231 17.48 -12.27 -3.70
CA SER A 231 17.94 -13.22 -2.68
C SER A 231 18.47 -12.48 -1.45
N GLY A 232 18.38 -13.13 -0.28
CA GLY A 232 18.74 -12.52 1.00
C GLY A 232 17.56 -11.83 1.70
N THR A 233 17.88 -11.04 2.73
CA THR A 233 16.90 -10.34 3.56
C THR A 233 17.38 -8.92 3.78
N PRO A 234 16.56 -7.90 3.50
CA PRO A 234 16.96 -6.51 3.71
C PRO A 234 17.06 -6.26 5.21
N SER A 235 18.27 -6.14 5.74
CA SER A 235 18.52 -6.05 7.17
C SER A 235 19.83 -5.30 7.43
N LEU A 236 19.90 -4.57 8.55
CA LEU A 236 21.16 -3.94 8.98
C LEU A 236 22.14 -4.94 9.61
N THR A 237 21.69 -6.13 9.98
CA THR A 237 22.51 -7.16 10.63
C THR A 237 22.82 -8.37 9.75
N SER A 238 22.17 -8.50 8.59
CA SER A 238 22.38 -9.61 7.65
C SER A 238 23.43 -9.28 6.56
N ALA A 239 23.67 -10.24 5.66
CA ALA A 239 24.51 -10.03 4.47
C ALA A 239 23.88 -9.08 3.42
N GLY A 240 22.63 -8.66 3.62
CA GLY A 240 21.90 -7.77 2.73
C GLY A 240 20.90 -8.48 1.80
N LEU A 241 20.35 -7.69 0.89
CA LEU A 241 19.39 -8.10 -0.13
C LEU A 241 20.00 -7.84 -1.51
N LEU A 242 20.22 -8.91 -2.28
CA LEU A 242 20.68 -8.82 -3.67
C LEU A 242 19.46 -8.77 -4.59
N LEU A 243 19.33 -7.69 -5.36
CA LEU A 243 18.39 -7.61 -6.47
C LEU A 243 19.09 -7.90 -7.78
N ARG A 244 18.42 -8.66 -8.66
CA ARG A 244 18.91 -8.98 -9.99
C ARG A 244 17.82 -8.79 -11.03
N ALA A 245 18.13 -8.00 -12.05
CA ALA A 245 17.36 -7.86 -13.26
C ALA A 245 17.99 -8.68 -14.39
N ASP A 246 17.20 -9.49 -15.07
CA ASP A 246 17.61 -10.28 -16.24
C ASP A 246 16.69 -9.97 -17.43
N ASN A 247 16.98 -10.57 -18.58
CA ASN A 247 16.27 -10.34 -19.83
C ASN A 247 16.33 -8.87 -20.29
N LEU A 248 17.46 -8.21 -20.01
CA LEU A 248 17.73 -6.84 -20.43
C LEU A 248 18.40 -6.84 -21.80
N ARG A 249 18.29 -5.72 -22.51
CA ARG A 249 19.03 -5.53 -23.77
C ARG A 249 20.53 -5.53 -23.48
N SER A 250 21.30 -6.34 -24.20
CA SER A 250 22.74 -6.45 -24.02
C SER A 250 23.49 -5.15 -24.34
N SER A 251 24.58 -4.94 -23.62
CA SER A 251 25.49 -3.79 -23.74
C SER A 251 24.80 -2.43 -23.64
N GLN A 252 23.72 -2.32 -22.86
CA GLN A 252 23.02 -1.05 -22.61
C GLN A 252 23.40 -0.48 -21.25
N PRO A 253 23.52 0.85 -21.12
CA PRO A 253 23.64 1.47 -19.82
C PRO A 253 22.32 1.37 -19.06
N GLY A 254 22.42 1.12 -17.76
CA GLY A 254 21.30 1.09 -16.84
C GLY A 254 21.71 1.45 -15.43
N MET A 255 20.71 1.63 -14.58
CA MET A 255 20.88 1.99 -13.16
C MET A 255 19.71 1.44 -12.35
N LEU A 256 19.91 1.30 -11.05
CA LEU A 256 18.81 1.17 -10.12
C LEU A 256 18.34 2.56 -9.71
N VAL A 257 17.04 2.77 -9.80
CA VAL A 257 16.36 3.92 -9.21
C VAL A 257 15.64 3.44 -7.96
N TRP A 258 15.65 4.24 -6.90
CA TRP A 258 14.96 3.90 -5.66
C TRP A 258 14.41 5.13 -4.94
N SER A 259 13.42 4.94 -4.08
CA SER A 259 12.91 5.92 -3.14
C SER A 259 12.30 5.22 -1.92
N ARG A 260 11.76 5.98 -0.96
CA ARG A 260 10.95 5.42 0.13
C ARG A 260 9.49 5.16 -0.27
N TRP A 261 9.10 5.60 -1.47
CA TRP A 261 7.71 5.73 -1.86
C TRP A 261 7.38 4.95 -3.14
N GLN A 262 6.31 4.17 -3.09
CA GLN A 262 5.70 3.61 -4.29
C GLN A 262 5.01 4.73 -5.06
N ASN A 263 5.16 4.75 -6.38
CA ASN A 263 4.32 5.57 -7.23
C ASN A 263 3.03 4.82 -7.50
N GLY A 264 1.98 5.15 -6.77
CA GLY A 264 0.65 4.64 -7.08
C GLY A 264 0.01 5.32 -8.30
N MET A 265 0.61 6.40 -8.82
CA MET A 265 0.22 6.98 -10.10
C MET A 265 1.04 6.32 -11.19
N PRO A 266 0.43 5.70 -12.20
CA PRO A 266 1.06 5.58 -13.49
C PRO A 266 1.44 6.99 -13.96
N HIS A 267 2.67 7.45 -13.70
CA HIS A 267 3.17 8.55 -14.50
C HIS A 267 3.35 7.93 -15.87
N LEU A 268 2.34 8.12 -16.72
CA LEU A 268 2.40 7.89 -18.15
C LEU A 268 3.47 8.84 -18.68
N SER A 269 4.74 8.48 -18.49
CA SER A 269 5.74 8.96 -19.43
C SER A 269 5.30 8.42 -20.79
N LEU A 270 5.54 9.17 -21.86
CA LEU A 270 5.31 8.69 -23.24
C LEU A 270 6.02 7.35 -23.52
N THR A 271 6.92 6.92 -22.61
CA THR A 271 7.67 5.67 -22.64
C THR A 271 7.27 4.69 -21.52
N GLY A 272 6.06 4.75 -20.94
CA GLY A 272 5.56 3.75 -19.99
C GLY A 272 5.65 4.14 -18.51
N LEU A 273 5.40 3.19 -17.61
CA LEU A 273 5.09 3.42 -16.20
C LEU A 273 6.35 3.45 -15.30
N VAL A 274 6.54 4.52 -14.52
CA VAL A 274 7.57 4.56 -13.45
C VAL A 274 6.88 4.23 -12.13
N CYS A 275 7.32 3.16 -11.48
CA CYS A 275 6.66 2.61 -10.28
C CYS A 275 7.15 3.22 -8.97
N ILE A 276 8.17 4.07 -9.02
CA ILE A 276 8.80 4.66 -7.84
C ILE A 276 8.42 6.14 -7.76
N ALA A 277 7.89 6.58 -6.62
CA ALA A 277 7.50 7.96 -6.43
C ALA A 277 8.71 8.84 -6.13
N ARG A 278 8.59 10.13 -6.47
CA ARG A 278 9.61 11.14 -6.15
C ARG A 278 9.61 11.45 -4.65
N PRO A 279 10.75 11.90 -4.09
CA PRO A 279 12.05 12.06 -4.75
C PRO A 279 12.75 10.72 -4.95
N PHE A 280 13.25 10.46 -6.16
CA PHE A 280 14.07 9.27 -6.41
C PHE A 280 15.55 9.57 -6.22
N ARG A 281 16.28 8.55 -5.80
CA ARG A 281 17.73 8.46 -5.80
C ARG A 281 18.16 7.45 -6.87
N ARG A 282 19.38 7.61 -7.37
CA ARG A 282 19.93 6.83 -8.49
C ARG A 282 21.27 6.25 -8.09
N THR A 283 21.50 4.99 -8.45
CA THR A 283 22.84 4.41 -8.41
C THR A 283 23.68 4.91 -9.58
N PRO A 284 25.02 4.74 -9.54
CA PRO A 284 25.84 4.93 -10.72
C PRO A 284 25.33 4.10 -11.90
N MET A 285 25.56 4.59 -13.13
CA MET A 285 25.25 3.82 -14.34
C MET A 285 26.25 2.68 -14.50
N SER A 286 25.75 1.52 -14.89
CA SER A 286 26.52 0.33 -15.24
C SER A 286 26.09 -0.21 -16.61
N SER A 287 26.95 -0.96 -17.29
CA SER A 287 26.57 -1.71 -18.50
C SER A 287 25.83 -3.00 -18.12
N SER A 288 24.80 -3.37 -18.88
CA SER A 288 24.05 -4.62 -18.70
C SER A 288 24.84 -5.87 -19.11
N GLY A 289 26.02 -5.72 -19.73
CA GLY A 289 26.82 -6.84 -20.22
C GLY A 289 26.05 -7.68 -21.24
N GLY A 290 26.15 -9.01 -21.15
CA GLY A 290 25.51 -9.95 -22.08
C GLY A 290 26.39 -10.29 -23.29
N SER A 291 25.77 -10.69 -24.40
CA SER A 291 26.44 -11.13 -25.62
C SER A 291 27.41 -10.06 -26.16
N ALA A 292 28.60 -10.51 -26.57
CA ALA A 292 29.63 -9.66 -27.14
C ALA A 292 29.31 -9.15 -28.55
N SER A 293 28.32 -9.76 -29.22
CA SER A 293 27.91 -9.41 -30.57
C SER A 293 26.40 -9.45 -30.74
N GLY A 294 25.87 -8.46 -31.45
CA GLY A 294 24.43 -8.32 -31.66
C GLY A 294 23.73 -7.69 -30.46
N LEU A 295 22.50 -7.24 -30.69
CA LEU A 295 21.60 -6.80 -29.64
C LEU A 295 20.66 -7.98 -29.36
N ASP A 296 20.65 -8.44 -28.12
CA ASP A 296 19.78 -9.51 -27.65
C ASP A 296 19.32 -9.24 -26.21
N CYS A 297 18.58 -10.18 -25.63
CA CYS A 297 18.02 -10.07 -24.29
C CYS A 297 18.90 -10.75 -23.21
N THR A 298 20.21 -10.87 -23.44
CA THR A 298 21.12 -11.57 -22.50
C THR A 298 21.74 -10.66 -21.44
N GLY A 299 21.38 -9.37 -21.43
CA GLY A 299 21.87 -8.42 -20.45
C GLY A 299 21.27 -8.65 -19.05
N SER A 300 22.01 -8.24 -18.03
CA SER A 300 21.59 -8.30 -16.63
C SER A 300 22.17 -7.14 -15.82
N HIS A 301 21.50 -6.76 -14.74
CA HIS A 301 22.02 -5.86 -13.71
C HIS A 301 21.79 -6.47 -12.34
N ASP A 302 22.69 -6.19 -11.42
CA ASP A 302 22.52 -6.52 -10.02
C ASP A 302 22.83 -5.33 -9.13
N PHE A 303 22.22 -5.32 -7.95
CA PHE A 303 22.47 -4.34 -6.93
C PHE A 303 22.30 -4.95 -5.54
N LEU A 304 23.31 -4.80 -4.69
CA LEU A 304 23.30 -5.28 -3.32
C LEU A 304 22.89 -4.14 -2.37
N PHE A 305 21.77 -4.33 -1.68
CA PHE A 305 21.37 -3.53 -0.53
C PHE A 305 21.95 -4.16 0.74
N ASP A 306 23.14 -3.73 1.14
CA ASP A 306 23.77 -4.13 2.40
C ASP A 306 23.61 -3.07 3.50
N ALA A 307 24.04 -3.41 4.72
CA ALA A 307 24.00 -2.51 5.87
C ALA A 307 24.74 -1.19 5.60
N SER A 308 25.84 -1.22 4.84
CA SER A 308 26.62 -0.02 4.53
C SER A 308 25.85 0.93 3.62
N PHE A 309 25.15 0.38 2.62
CA PHE A 309 24.28 1.14 1.74
C PHE A 309 23.13 1.76 2.53
N PHE A 310 22.44 0.99 3.38
CA PHE A 310 21.32 1.50 4.17
C PHE A 310 21.74 2.67 5.06
N LEU A 311 22.83 2.53 5.81
CA LEU A 311 23.35 3.59 6.67
C LEU A 311 23.77 4.84 5.87
N ALA A 312 24.48 4.65 4.75
CA ALA A 312 24.88 5.76 3.88
C ALA A 312 23.68 6.46 3.22
N ALA A 313 22.61 5.72 2.94
CA ALA A 313 21.37 6.22 2.42
C ALA A 313 20.51 6.95 3.48
N GLY A 314 20.87 6.85 4.76
CA GLY A 314 20.07 7.33 5.88
C GLY A 314 18.80 6.51 6.07
N LEU A 315 18.89 5.20 5.85
CA LEU A 315 17.80 4.24 6.02
C LEU A 315 18.00 3.44 7.32
N SER A 316 16.91 3.16 8.03
CA SER A 316 16.87 2.48 9.32
C SER A 316 15.90 1.28 9.29
N PRO A 317 15.94 0.37 10.28
CA PRO A 317 14.96 -0.71 10.36
C PRO A 317 13.55 -0.15 10.44
N GLY A 318 12.62 -0.76 9.70
CA GLY A 318 11.25 -0.28 9.52
C GLY A 318 11.06 0.63 8.30
N ASP A 319 12.13 1.25 7.77
CA ASP A 319 12.00 2.04 6.54
C ASP A 319 11.58 1.12 5.37
N SER A 320 10.59 1.58 4.61
CA SER A 320 10.19 0.98 3.34
C SER A 320 11.06 1.52 2.21
N VAL A 321 11.51 0.64 1.31
CA VAL A 321 12.30 0.99 0.13
C VAL A 321 11.62 0.45 -1.12
N CYS A 322 11.46 1.33 -2.10
CA CYS A 322 10.86 1.06 -3.39
C CYS A 322 11.91 1.26 -4.48
N CYS A 323 12.11 0.28 -5.36
CA CYS A 323 13.12 0.36 -6.40
C CYS A 323 12.71 -0.33 -7.71
N GLN A 324 13.44 -0.03 -8.77
CA GLN A 324 13.17 -0.46 -10.14
C GLN A 324 14.47 -0.28 -10.93
N PHE A 325 14.84 -1.27 -11.74
CA PHE A 325 15.92 -1.09 -12.69
C PHE A 325 15.40 -0.32 -13.90
N TRP A 326 16.18 0.66 -14.33
CA TRP A 326 15.98 1.42 -15.54
C TRP A 326 17.15 1.14 -16.49
N THR A 327 16.85 0.85 -17.76
CA THR A 327 17.86 0.65 -18.79
C THR A 327 17.54 1.49 -20.01
N GLN A 328 18.57 1.97 -20.69
CA GLN A 328 18.40 2.61 -21.99
C GLN A 328 17.97 1.58 -23.04
N ASP A 329 17.04 1.96 -23.92
CA ASP A 329 16.51 1.10 -24.98
C ASP A 329 16.61 1.79 -26.36
N GLY A 330 17.62 2.65 -26.52
CA GLY A 330 17.83 3.50 -27.70
C GLY A 330 17.58 4.99 -27.42
N PRO A 331 17.61 5.84 -28.47
CA PRO A 331 17.35 7.27 -28.32
C PRO A 331 15.89 7.53 -27.90
N GLY A 332 15.70 8.01 -26.68
CA GLY A 332 14.38 8.41 -26.16
C GLY A 332 13.47 7.25 -25.72
N THR A 333 13.97 6.02 -25.69
CA THR A 333 13.25 4.83 -25.23
C THR A 333 13.98 4.17 -24.07
N ASP A 334 13.23 3.48 -23.21
CA ASP A 334 13.76 2.79 -22.05
C ASP A 334 13.13 1.41 -21.80
N GLY A 335 13.87 0.54 -21.12
CA GLY A 335 13.40 -0.70 -20.53
C GLY A 335 13.30 -0.54 -19.01
N ARG A 336 12.30 -1.19 -18.39
CA ARG A 336 12.09 -1.12 -16.94
C ARG A 336 11.63 -2.47 -16.42
N THR A 337 12.15 -2.88 -15.26
CA THR A 337 11.62 -4.04 -14.53
C THR A 337 10.25 -3.73 -13.92
N ALA A 338 9.61 -4.73 -13.31
CA ALA A 338 8.60 -4.45 -12.30
C ALA A 338 9.19 -3.57 -11.18
N GLY A 339 8.32 -2.88 -10.44
CA GLY A 339 8.69 -2.28 -9.16
C GLY A 339 8.96 -3.37 -8.13
N PHE A 340 9.79 -3.06 -7.15
CA PHE A 340 10.10 -3.92 -6.02
C PHE A 340 10.08 -3.10 -4.75
N THR A 341 9.48 -3.66 -3.71
CA THR A 341 9.36 -3.01 -2.42
C THR A 341 9.83 -3.96 -1.33
N PHE A 342 10.42 -3.40 -0.29
CA PHE A 342 10.79 -4.16 0.89
C PHE A 342 10.86 -3.30 2.14
N VAL A 343 10.79 -3.93 3.31
CA VAL A 343 10.99 -3.27 4.62
C VAL A 343 12.27 -3.74 5.28
N ILE A 344 13.10 -2.80 5.71
CA ILE A 344 14.39 -3.12 6.34
C ILE A 344 14.16 -3.75 7.71
N ALA A 345 14.69 -4.95 7.91
CA ALA A 345 14.75 -5.63 9.19
C ALA A 345 15.91 -5.12 10.06
N PRO A 346 15.83 -5.35 11.39
CA PRO A 346 16.90 -4.97 12.31
C PRO A 346 18.29 -5.42 11.92
#